data_AF-A0A1Q8ZD84-F1
#
_entry.id   AF-A0A1Q8ZD84-F1
#
_cell.length_a   1.000
_cell.length_b   1.000
_cell.length_c   1.000
_cell.angle_alpha   90.00
_cell.angle_beta   90.00
_cell.angle_gamma   90.00
#
_symmetry.space_group_name_H-M   'P 1'
#
loop_
_entity.id
_entity.type
_entity.pdbx_description
1 polymer ?
#
loop_
_entity_poly.entity_id
_entity_poly.type
_entity_poly.pdbx_seq_one_letter_code
_entity_poly.pdbx_strand_id
1 'polypeptide(L)'
;MKPYRPSNQVSTAGYQWLILSAAIGGAAIGGLTYLISLAVYLIILFPLAMGGIGGAIMSNAVRRGKVRHPAIAGLFGILAGGILYGSMHGSGYFHFRLEASRAIRQEAGKIDPTEVDRWIDAYLKQQTGTQGFWGYVKYSAKQGVSIGRVGSEKNNLGETGTWIYWFLEFVVIDAIIAAMAFASARVPFCESCEQWYGNQERIGSIPPQTAENFLHLLQEDQFSRAGALVDPLSGVYAPSLEVHLQHCPTCSFSDRVLRVSAASLDNKGNISLQEVAQGLISSSQYAKFQEAMTEVLTQTQDSNQNVSQEQMRLAQQERSSVTGNDRFEPHALDASQIAALVQQLSRYRQIKTAYLVRKTLQYFPERPLYVLGILRRSSLFESETARGELLQKLIKELVCPDQTHIVFLNQDKTLLQTLKQVTGATLYSK
;
A
#
# COMPACT_ATOMS: atom_id res chain seq x y z
N MET A 1 -17.10 1.01 -18.84
CA MET A 1 -17.17 0.34 -17.52
C MET A 1 -17.90 1.20 -16.49
N LYS A 2 -18.69 0.60 -15.59
CA LYS A 2 -19.38 1.34 -14.52
C LYS A 2 -18.43 1.56 -13.33
N PRO A 3 -18.31 2.77 -12.76
CA PRO A 3 -17.49 2.97 -11.57
C PRO A 3 -18.09 2.24 -10.37
N TYR A 4 -17.25 1.59 -9.56
CA TYR A 4 -17.72 0.99 -8.30
C TYR A 4 -18.22 2.10 -7.36
N ARG A 5 -19.41 1.90 -6.80
CA ARG A 5 -19.96 2.74 -5.73
C ARG A 5 -20.37 1.85 -4.57
N PRO A 6 -19.94 2.16 -3.33
CA PRO A 6 -20.38 1.42 -2.17
C PRO A 6 -21.89 1.61 -1.99
N SER A 7 -22.58 0.59 -1.48
CA SER A 7 -24.04 0.57 -1.34
C SER A 7 -24.58 1.54 -0.28
N ASN A 8 -23.70 2.16 0.52
CA ASN A 8 -24.05 3.02 1.65
C ASN A 8 -24.94 2.31 2.68
N GLN A 9 -24.77 1.00 2.84
CA GLN A 9 -25.50 0.21 3.82
C GLN A 9 -24.63 -0.11 5.03
N VAL A 10 -25.26 -0.15 6.20
CA VAL A 10 -24.65 -0.55 7.47
C VAL A 10 -25.55 -1.59 8.11
N SER A 11 -25.02 -2.78 8.37
CA SER A 11 -25.76 -3.82 9.09
C SER A 11 -25.89 -3.47 10.58
N THR A 12 -26.87 -4.05 11.28
CA THR A 12 -27.00 -3.87 12.75
C THR A 12 -25.74 -4.34 13.49
N ALA A 13 -25.19 -5.48 13.08
CA ALA A 13 -23.90 -5.96 13.60
C ALA A 13 -22.76 -4.97 13.28
N GLY A 14 -22.81 -4.29 12.13
CA GLY A 14 -21.88 -3.24 11.76
C GLY A 14 -21.86 -2.08 12.75
N TYR A 15 -23.02 -1.56 13.13
CA TYR A 15 -23.11 -0.52 14.17
C TYR A 15 -22.55 -1.00 15.51
N GLN A 16 -22.86 -2.24 15.92
CA GLN A 16 -22.31 -2.81 17.16
C GLN A 16 -20.79 -2.88 17.14
N TRP A 17 -20.20 -3.38 16.04
CA TRP A 17 -18.75 -3.42 15.86
C TRP A 17 -18.12 -2.03 15.92
N LEU A 18 -18.73 -1.03 15.26
CA LEU A 18 -18.23 0.35 15.27
C LEU A 18 -18.29 0.95 16.68
N ILE A 19 -19.42 0.83 17.39
CA ILE A 19 -19.59 1.38 18.74
C ILE A 19 -18.62 0.73 19.72
N LEU A 20 -18.56 -0.60 19.75
CA LEU A 20 -17.69 -1.33 20.68
C LEU A 20 -16.21 -1.04 20.41
N SER A 21 -15.81 -1.02 19.14
CA SER A 21 -14.41 -0.76 18.78
C SER A 21 -14.01 0.69 19.07
N ALA A 22 -14.90 1.66 18.81
CA ALA A 22 -14.65 3.06 19.15
C ALA A 22 -14.54 3.27 20.67
N ALA A 23 -15.48 2.71 21.45
CA ALA A 23 -15.50 2.86 22.90
C ALA A 23 -14.34 2.14 23.59
N ILE A 24 -14.21 0.82 23.37
CA ILE A 24 -13.22 -0.01 24.04
C ILE A 24 -11.83 0.27 23.48
N GLY A 25 -11.69 0.32 22.15
CA GLY A 25 -10.41 0.59 21.50
C GLY A 25 -9.90 1.99 21.81
N GLY A 26 -10.76 3.00 21.73
CA GLY A 26 -10.40 4.38 22.09
C GLY A 26 -9.96 4.49 23.56
N ALA A 27 -10.75 3.97 24.49
CA ALA A 27 -10.41 4.02 25.92
C ALA A 27 -9.10 3.29 26.25
N ALA A 28 -8.91 2.08 25.71
CA ALA A 28 -7.70 1.29 25.95
C ALA A 28 -6.44 1.97 25.38
N ILE A 29 -6.48 2.47 24.14
CA ILE A 29 -5.34 3.16 23.53
C ILE A 29 -5.04 4.47 24.26
N GLY A 30 -6.05 5.26 24.59
CA GLY A 30 -5.88 6.52 25.31
C GLY A 30 -5.22 6.31 26.68
N GLY A 31 -5.72 5.34 27.45
CA GLY A 31 -5.14 4.99 28.75
C GLY A 31 -3.72 4.44 28.65
N LEU A 32 -3.44 3.55 27.69
CA LEU A 32 -2.08 3.03 27.46
C LEU A 32 -1.11 4.13 27.03
N THR A 33 -1.55 5.03 26.14
CA THR A 33 -0.74 6.17 25.69
C THR A 33 -0.38 7.06 26.87
N TYR A 34 -1.33 7.32 27.77
CA TYR A 34 -1.06 8.05 29.00
C TYR A 34 0.01 7.36 29.87
N LEU A 35 -0.08 6.04 30.06
CA LEU A 35 0.93 5.31 30.83
C LEU A 35 2.34 5.40 30.20
N ILE A 36 2.42 5.36 28.87
CA ILE A 36 3.69 5.50 28.15
C ILE A 36 4.21 6.95 28.27
N SER A 37 3.32 7.94 28.22
CA SER A 37 3.69 9.36 28.30
C SER A 37 4.31 9.75 29.66
N LEU A 38 4.04 8.99 30.72
CA LEU A 38 4.72 9.13 32.01
C LEU A 38 6.23 8.87 31.91
N ALA A 39 6.67 8.00 31.00
CA ALA A 39 8.07 7.67 30.81
C ALA A 39 8.72 8.54 29.73
N VAL A 40 8.11 8.61 28.56
CA VAL A 40 8.61 9.35 27.39
C VAL A 40 7.42 9.87 26.60
N TYR A 41 7.44 11.15 26.24
CA TYR A 41 6.43 11.73 25.34
C TYR A 41 7.08 12.26 24.07
N LEU A 42 6.79 11.60 22.94
CA LEU A 42 7.30 11.99 21.62
C LEU A 42 6.22 12.70 20.83
N ILE A 43 6.30 14.02 20.83
CA ILE A 43 5.32 14.97 20.28
C ILE A 43 4.77 14.59 18.90
N ILE A 44 5.62 14.21 17.95
CA ILE A 44 5.18 13.87 16.58
C ILE A 44 4.79 12.40 16.46
N LEU A 45 5.55 11.52 17.11
CA LEU A 45 5.38 10.08 16.93
C LEU A 45 4.07 9.58 17.57
N PHE A 46 3.66 10.17 18.69
CA PHE A 46 2.51 9.69 19.45
C PHE A 46 1.19 9.90 18.69
N PRO A 47 0.86 11.11 18.19
CA PRO A 47 -0.33 11.32 17.36
C PRO A 47 -0.39 10.39 16.15
N LEU A 48 0.74 10.19 15.45
CA LEU A 48 0.80 9.29 14.30
C LEU A 48 0.56 7.82 14.70
N ALA A 49 1.16 7.37 15.79
CA ALA A 49 0.97 6.02 16.30
C ALA A 49 -0.46 5.79 16.79
N MET A 50 -1.02 6.72 17.57
CA MET A 50 -2.41 6.67 18.04
C MET A 50 -3.39 6.65 16.87
N GLY A 51 -3.21 7.55 15.90
CA GLY A 51 -4.01 7.60 14.68
C GLY A 51 -3.93 6.30 13.87
N GLY A 52 -2.72 5.77 13.68
CA GLY A 52 -2.50 4.53 12.94
C GLY A 52 -3.10 3.29 13.62
N ILE A 53 -2.90 3.12 14.93
CA ILE A 53 -3.45 1.99 15.69
C ILE A 53 -4.98 2.11 15.78
N GLY A 54 -5.51 3.29 16.11
CA GLY A 54 -6.94 3.54 16.14
C GLY A 54 -7.60 3.32 14.77
N GLY A 55 -6.96 3.80 13.70
CA GLY A 55 -7.41 3.61 12.32
C GLY A 55 -7.40 2.15 11.90
N ALA A 56 -6.42 1.35 12.33
CA ALA A 56 -6.38 -0.09 12.09
C ALA A 56 -7.52 -0.83 12.81
N ILE A 57 -7.79 -0.50 14.09
CA ILE A 57 -8.92 -1.06 14.86
C ILE A 57 -10.24 -0.73 14.17
N MET A 58 -10.46 0.54 13.80
CA MET A 58 -11.69 0.96 13.12
C MET A 58 -11.81 0.34 11.72
N SER A 59 -10.72 0.22 10.96
CA SER A 59 -10.73 -0.46 9.66
C SER A 59 -11.12 -1.93 9.77
N ASN A 60 -10.65 -2.63 10.81
CA ASN A 60 -11.03 -3.99 11.11
C ASN A 60 -12.51 -4.09 11.54
N ALA A 61 -12.99 -3.15 12.36
CA ALA A 61 -14.41 -3.08 12.74
C ALA A 61 -15.33 -2.87 11.53
N VAL A 62 -14.94 -1.98 10.61
CA VAL A 62 -15.63 -1.76 9.33
C VAL A 62 -15.70 -3.05 8.51
N ARG A 63 -14.59 -3.78 8.38
CA ARG A 63 -14.54 -5.03 7.61
C ARG A 63 -15.37 -6.15 8.25
N ARG A 64 -15.18 -6.40 9.56
CA ARG A 64 -15.95 -7.44 10.28
C ARG A 64 -17.44 -7.11 10.37
N GLY A 65 -17.77 -5.83 10.53
CA GLY A 65 -19.13 -5.31 10.56
C GLY A 65 -19.80 -5.17 9.19
N LYS A 66 -19.07 -5.42 8.09
CA LYS A 66 -19.54 -5.28 6.71
C LYS A 66 -20.13 -3.87 6.45
N VAL A 67 -19.46 -2.85 6.98
CA VAL A 67 -19.91 -1.44 6.91
C VAL A 67 -19.53 -0.87 5.55
N ARG A 68 -20.52 -0.57 4.72
CA ARG A 68 -20.34 -0.12 3.32
C ARG A 68 -20.79 1.32 3.13
N HIS A 69 -20.82 2.09 4.22
CA HIS A 69 -21.14 3.52 4.21
C HIS A 69 -19.91 4.32 4.64
N PRO A 70 -19.09 4.82 3.70
CA PRO A 70 -17.82 5.48 4.02
C PRO A 70 -17.98 6.66 4.97
N ALA A 71 -18.99 7.52 4.79
CA ALA A 71 -19.21 8.66 5.68
C ALA A 71 -19.52 8.24 7.13
N ILE A 72 -20.36 7.22 7.34
CA ILE A 72 -20.64 6.68 8.68
C ILE A 72 -19.37 6.07 9.29
N ALA A 73 -18.60 5.30 8.51
CA ALA A 73 -17.33 4.75 8.98
C ALA A 73 -16.34 5.84 9.40
N GLY A 74 -16.21 6.91 8.60
CA GLY A 74 -15.38 8.07 8.92
C GLY A 74 -15.86 8.81 10.17
N LEU A 75 -17.17 9.03 10.32
CA LEU A 75 -17.75 9.67 11.51
C LEU A 75 -17.46 8.85 12.79
N PHE A 76 -17.59 7.53 12.73
CA PHE A 76 -17.21 6.66 13.85
C PHE A 76 -15.70 6.66 14.09
N GLY A 77 -14.89 6.88 13.07
CA GLY A 77 -13.45 7.12 13.21
C GLY A 77 -13.13 8.39 14.01
N ILE A 78 -13.83 9.50 13.72
CA ILE A 78 -13.74 10.76 14.49
C ILE A 78 -14.20 10.52 15.94
N LEU A 79 -15.34 9.85 16.14
CA LEU A 79 -15.82 9.53 17.48
C LEU A 79 -14.81 8.70 18.28
N ALA A 80 -14.19 7.69 17.64
CA ALA A 80 -13.16 6.87 18.27
C ALA A 80 -11.93 7.71 18.68
N GLY A 81 -11.49 8.62 17.81
CA GLY A 81 -10.39 9.54 18.12
C GLY A 81 -10.71 10.51 19.26
N GLY A 82 -11.94 11.03 19.31
CA GLY A 82 -12.47 11.79 20.46
C GLY A 82 -12.45 11.01 21.78
N ILE A 83 -12.92 9.75 21.79
CA ILE A 83 -12.89 8.89 22.98
C ILE A 83 -11.44 8.60 23.39
N LEU A 84 -10.57 8.31 22.42
CA LEU A 84 -9.15 8.04 22.63
C LEU A 84 -8.44 9.22 23.26
N TYR A 85 -8.59 10.41 22.69
CA TYR A 85 -7.97 11.64 23.19
C TYR A 85 -8.54 12.04 24.55
N GLY A 86 -9.86 11.95 24.71
CA GLY A 86 -10.53 12.18 25.99
C GLY A 86 -10.08 11.21 27.07
N SER A 87 -9.85 9.94 26.73
CA SER A 87 -9.37 8.92 27.67
C SER A 87 -7.93 9.17 28.11
N MET A 88 -7.07 9.66 27.22
CA MET A 88 -5.69 10.07 27.58
C MET A 88 -5.71 11.18 28.65
N HIS A 89 -6.47 12.25 28.42
CA HIS A 89 -6.63 13.33 29.40
C HIS A 89 -7.34 12.87 30.67
N GLY A 90 -8.33 11.98 30.54
CA GLY A 90 -9.04 11.38 31.67
C GLY A 90 -8.11 10.59 32.57
N SER A 91 -7.23 9.76 32.01
CA SER A 91 -6.19 9.05 32.75
C SER A 91 -5.23 10.01 33.44
N GLY A 92 -4.84 11.11 32.77
CA GLY A 92 -4.07 12.20 33.37
C GLY A 92 -4.75 12.83 34.57
N TYR A 93 -6.04 13.09 34.48
CA TYR A 93 -6.82 13.64 35.59
C TYR A 93 -6.87 12.67 36.79
N PHE A 94 -7.11 11.38 36.55
CA PHE A 94 -7.12 10.37 37.62
C PHE A 94 -5.77 10.26 38.31
N HIS A 95 -4.68 10.27 37.56
CA HIS A 95 -3.33 10.26 38.12
C HIS A 95 -3.04 11.52 38.94
N PHE A 96 -3.39 12.71 38.42
CA PHE A 96 -3.26 13.97 39.14
C PHE A 96 -3.99 13.94 40.49
N ARG A 97 -5.23 13.45 40.52
CA ARG A 97 -5.99 13.31 41.77
C ARG A 97 -5.32 12.34 42.74
N LEU A 98 -4.78 11.23 42.24
CA LEU A 98 -4.11 10.24 43.07
C LEU A 98 -2.83 10.82 43.70
N GLU A 99 -2.04 11.55 42.93
CA GLU A 99 -0.83 12.23 43.44
C GLU A 99 -1.17 13.35 44.43
N ALA A 100 -2.12 14.22 44.09
CA ALA A 100 -2.58 15.28 44.98
C ALA A 100 -3.15 14.73 46.29
N SER A 101 -3.94 13.65 46.21
CA SER A 101 -4.48 12.98 47.41
C SER A 101 -3.38 12.38 48.27
N ARG A 102 -2.32 11.82 47.69
CA ARG A 102 -1.18 11.29 48.44
C ARG A 102 -0.42 12.42 49.15
N ALA A 103 -0.16 13.53 48.46
CA ALA A 103 0.53 14.68 49.03
C ALA A 103 -0.25 15.30 50.20
N ILE A 104 -1.55 15.55 50.02
CA ILE A 104 -2.42 16.12 51.07
C ILE A 104 -2.46 15.23 52.32
N ARG A 105 -2.59 13.91 52.15
CA ARG A 105 -2.61 12.97 53.28
C ARG A 105 -1.27 12.86 54.00
N GLN A 106 -0.16 13.05 53.28
CA GLN A 106 1.17 13.08 53.89
C GLN A 106 1.37 14.33 54.75
N GLU A 107 0.86 15.48 54.32
CA GLU A 107 1.01 16.75 55.05
C GLU A 107 0.01 16.90 56.20
N ALA A 108 -1.26 16.55 55.97
CA ALA A 108 -2.34 16.88 56.89
C ALA A 108 -2.85 15.66 57.70
N GLY A 109 -2.26 14.47 57.51
CA GLY A 109 -2.56 13.26 58.28
C GLY A 109 -3.81 12.51 57.80
N LYS A 110 -4.49 11.82 58.73
CA LYS A 110 -5.69 11.02 58.42
C LYS A 110 -6.89 11.93 58.17
N ILE A 111 -7.09 12.31 56.91
CA ILE A 111 -8.25 13.07 56.43
C ILE A 111 -9.21 12.14 55.69
N ASP A 112 -10.51 12.41 55.82
CA ASP A 112 -11.56 11.72 55.07
C ASP A 112 -11.39 11.90 53.55
N PRO A 113 -11.53 10.85 52.73
CA PRO A 113 -11.37 10.96 51.27
C PRO A 113 -12.23 12.05 50.61
N THR A 114 -13.45 12.30 51.11
CA THR A 114 -14.34 13.32 50.53
C THR A 114 -13.87 14.75 50.81
N GLU A 115 -13.11 14.96 51.89
CA GLU A 115 -12.52 16.25 52.23
C GLU A 115 -11.29 16.53 51.37
N VAL A 116 -10.45 15.52 51.14
CA VAL A 116 -9.33 15.60 50.18
C VAL A 116 -9.82 15.97 48.78
N ASP A 117 -10.90 15.35 48.32
CA ASP A 117 -11.50 15.65 47.02
C ASP A 117 -12.00 17.10 46.92
N ARG A 118 -12.64 17.61 47.99
CA ARG A 118 -13.06 19.02 48.07
C ARG A 118 -11.89 19.98 48.02
N TRP A 119 -10.75 19.64 48.62
CA TRP A 119 -9.54 20.47 48.57
C TRP A 119 -8.96 20.52 47.16
N ILE A 120 -8.89 19.38 46.47
CA ILE A 120 -8.42 19.31 45.07
C ILE A 120 -9.33 20.14 44.15
N ASP A 121 -10.65 20.01 44.28
CA ASP A 121 -11.60 20.77 43.47
C ASP A 121 -11.58 22.27 43.78
N ALA A 122 -11.42 22.65 45.05
CA ALA A 122 -11.24 24.04 45.45
C ALA A 122 -9.95 24.64 44.86
N TYR A 123 -8.85 23.88 44.89
CA TYR A 123 -7.59 24.26 44.26
C TYR A 123 -7.76 24.47 42.75
N LEU A 124 -8.34 23.50 42.03
CA LEU A 124 -8.57 23.64 40.59
C LEU A 124 -9.47 24.83 40.27
N LYS A 125 -10.52 25.07 41.06
CA LYS A 125 -11.42 26.22 40.90
C LYS A 125 -10.69 27.54 41.15
N GLN A 126 -9.81 27.62 42.16
CA GLN A 126 -9.00 28.80 42.42
C GLN A 126 -8.04 29.08 41.26
N GLN A 127 -7.40 28.04 40.73
CA GLN A 127 -6.40 28.19 39.65
C GLN A 127 -7.03 28.45 38.28
N THR A 128 -8.23 27.93 38.01
CA THR A 128 -8.79 27.88 36.64
C THR A 128 -10.21 28.42 36.50
N GLY A 129 -10.87 28.76 37.61
CA GLY A 129 -12.29 29.10 37.66
C GLY A 129 -13.23 27.90 37.56
N THR A 130 -12.72 26.68 37.38
CA THR A 130 -13.51 25.45 37.20
C THR A 130 -12.97 24.30 38.04
N GLN A 131 -13.85 23.40 38.49
CA GLN A 131 -13.49 22.20 39.26
C GLN A 131 -13.50 20.94 38.38
N GLY A 132 -13.12 19.79 38.95
CA GLY A 132 -13.21 18.51 38.26
C GLY A 132 -12.27 18.36 37.06
N PHE A 133 -12.65 17.51 36.12
CA PHE A 133 -11.88 17.22 34.90
C PHE A 133 -11.54 18.48 34.08
N TRP A 134 -12.51 19.36 33.84
CA TRP A 134 -12.27 20.59 33.07
C TRP A 134 -11.36 21.57 33.81
N GLY A 135 -11.42 21.62 35.14
CA GLY A 135 -10.45 22.34 35.96
C GLY A 135 -9.04 21.80 35.76
N TYR A 136 -8.87 20.48 35.76
CA TYR A 136 -7.59 19.85 35.48
C TYR A 136 -7.08 20.13 34.07
N VAL A 137 -7.89 20.00 33.02
CA VAL A 137 -7.44 20.26 31.64
C VAL A 137 -6.95 21.70 31.49
N LYS A 138 -7.68 22.68 32.04
CA LYS A 138 -7.23 24.09 32.05
C LYS A 138 -5.97 24.29 32.89
N TYR A 139 -5.87 23.63 34.04
CA TYR A 139 -4.70 23.72 34.90
C TYR A 139 -3.46 23.17 34.19
N SER A 140 -3.57 22.00 33.55
CA SER A 140 -2.53 21.40 32.72
C SER A 140 -2.14 22.28 31.54
N ALA A 141 -3.12 22.92 30.87
CA ALA A 141 -2.83 23.90 29.83
C ALA A 141 -2.04 25.10 30.37
N LYS A 142 -2.40 25.64 31.55
CA LYS A 142 -1.66 26.72 32.22
C LYS A 142 -0.23 26.34 32.57
N GLN A 143 -0.01 25.12 33.04
CA GLN A 143 1.34 24.58 33.28
C GLN A 143 2.15 24.50 31.98
N GLY A 144 1.45 24.26 30.87
CA GLY A 144 1.99 24.29 29.52
C GLY A 144 2.75 23.02 29.14
N VAL A 145 2.80 22.76 27.84
CA VAL A 145 3.58 21.64 27.28
C VAL A 145 5.01 22.11 27.04
N SER A 146 5.95 21.38 27.62
CA SER A 146 7.39 21.63 27.45
C SER A 146 7.95 20.80 26.29
N ILE A 147 8.44 21.49 25.26
CA ILE A 147 9.04 20.89 24.06
C ILE A 147 10.56 21.09 24.10
N GLY A 148 11.31 20.01 23.99
CA GLY A 148 12.77 20.07 23.90
C GLY A 148 13.36 18.75 23.43
N ARG A 149 14.58 18.79 22.86
CA ARG A 149 15.34 17.56 22.59
C ARG A 149 15.80 16.96 23.92
N VAL A 150 15.89 15.64 23.96
CA VAL A 150 16.48 14.92 25.10
C VAL A 150 17.88 15.50 25.38
N GLY A 151 18.08 16.06 26.58
CA GLY A 151 19.34 16.70 26.99
C GLY A 151 19.48 18.20 26.72
N SER A 152 18.44 18.89 26.23
CA SER A 152 18.43 20.36 26.05
C SER A 152 17.41 21.05 26.96
N GLU A 153 17.59 22.35 27.20
CA GLU A 153 16.58 23.18 27.87
C GLU A 153 15.24 23.07 27.13
N LYS A 154 14.16 22.83 27.87
CA LYS A 154 12.82 22.66 27.31
C LYS A 154 12.13 24.01 27.23
N ASN A 155 11.62 24.35 26.06
CA ASN A 155 10.80 25.54 25.87
C ASN A 155 9.35 25.22 26.22
N ASN A 156 8.77 25.98 27.14
CA ASN A 156 7.36 25.87 27.48
C ASN A 156 6.52 26.67 26.49
N LEU A 157 5.49 26.05 25.91
CA LEU A 157 4.58 26.69 24.96
C LEU A 157 3.60 27.69 25.61
N GLY A 158 3.50 27.70 26.93
CA GLY A 158 2.49 28.44 27.68
C GLY A 158 1.08 27.93 27.43
N GLU A 159 0.09 28.63 28.00
CA GLU A 159 -1.32 28.21 27.93
C GLU A 159 -1.87 28.19 26.50
N THR A 160 -1.73 29.30 25.78
CA THR A 160 -2.24 29.42 24.40
C THR A 160 -1.57 28.43 23.46
N GLY A 161 -0.25 28.29 23.53
CA GLY A 161 0.49 27.34 22.69
C GLY A 161 0.10 25.89 22.98
N THR A 162 -0.20 25.55 24.23
CA THR A 162 -0.66 24.21 24.63
C THR A 162 -2.04 23.88 24.06
N TRP A 163 -2.99 24.81 24.08
CA TRP A 163 -4.30 24.61 23.47
C TRP A 163 -4.21 24.39 21.96
N ILE A 164 -3.41 25.21 21.26
CA ILE A 164 -3.18 25.07 19.82
C ILE A 164 -2.55 23.71 19.53
N TYR A 165 -1.54 23.34 20.32
CA TYR A 165 -0.84 22.07 20.20
C TYR A 165 -1.79 20.87 20.34
N TRP A 166 -2.55 20.80 21.44
CA TRP A 166 -3.51 19.71 21.67
C TRP A 166 -4.60 19.63 20.60
N PHE A 167 -5.07 20.78 20.11
CA PHE A 167 -6.02 20.79 19.00
C PHE A 167 -5.42 20.20 17.72
N LEU A 168 -4.18 20.56 17.37
CA LEU A 168 -3.51 20.00 16.20
C LEU A 168 -3.25 18.50 16.35
N GLU A 169 -2.82 18.03 17.52
CA GLU A 169 -2.69 16.60 17.80
C GLU A 169 -4.00 15.86 17.61
N PHE A 170 -5.08 16.39 18.19
CA PHE A 170 -6.42 15.82 18.09
C PHE A 170 -6.87 15.73 16.62
N VAL A 171 -6.71 16.80 15.84
CA VAL A 171 -7.06 16.81 14.41
C VAL A 171 -6.24 15.78 13.62
N VAL A 172 -4.94 15.64 13.89
CA VAL A 172 -4.09 14.66 13.21
C VAL A 172 -4.54 13.23 13.52
N ILE A 173 -4.80 12.93 14.80
CA ILE A 173 -5.27 11.61 15.22
C ILE A 173 -6.60 11.29 14.54
N ASP A 174 -7.60 12.16 14.67
CA ASP A 174 -8.93 11.97 14.12
C ASP A 174 -8.92 11.84 12.59
N ALA A 175 -8.13 12.66 11.90
CA ALA A 175 -8.02 12.61 10.44
C ALA A 175 -7.47 11.27 9.96
N ILE A 176 -6.44 10.72 10.62
CA ILE A 176 -5.87 9.42 10.27
C ILE A 176 -6.90 8.30 10.50
N ILE A 177 -7.53 8.27 11.68
CA ILE A 177 -8.51 7.22 12.02
C ILE A 177 -9.70 7.27 11.04
N ALA A 178 -10.25 8.46 10.81
CA ALA A 178 -11.38 8.67 9.91
C ALA A 178 -11.03 8.30 8.46
N ALA A 179 -9.86 8.69 7.96
CA ALA A 179 -9.42 8.38 6.60
C ALA A 179 -9.25 6.86 6.40
N MET A 180 -8.65 6.17 7.36
CA MET A 180 -8.48 4.70 7.29
C MET A 180 -9.83 3.98 7.34
N ALA A 181 -10.73 4.36 8.26
CA ALA A 181 -12.06 3.78 8.36
C ALA A 181 -12.88 4.02 7.08
N PHE A 182 -12.84 5.25 6.55
CA PHE A 182 -13.49 5.65 5.30
C PHE A 182 -12.96 4.84 4.11
N ALA A 183 -11.64 4.71 3.97
CA ALA A 183 -11.02 3.94 2.91
C ALA A 183 -11.39 2.45 2.98
N SER A 184 -11.43 1.87 4.18
CA SER A 184 -11.84 0.47 4.41
C SER A 184 -13.27 0.21 3.96
N ALA A 185 -14.19 1.16 4.17
CA ALA A 185 -15.59 1.07 3.75
C ALA A 185 -15.81 1.29 2.24
N ARG A 186 -14.79 1.78 1.50
CA ARG A 186 -14.82 1.95 0.03
C ARG A 186 -14.32 0.73 -0.73
N VAL A 187 -13.79 -0.27 -0.03
CA VAL A 187 -13.33 -1.52 -0.66
C VAL A 187 -14.52 -2.22 -1.33
N PRO A 188 -14.35 -2.82 -2.51
CA PRO A 188 -15.44 -3.54 -3.18
C PRO A 188 -16.05 -4.64 -2.32
N PHE A 189 -17.38 -4.70 -2.33
CA PHE A 189 -18.17 -5.63 -1.52
C PHE A 189 -19.27 -6.28 -2.37
N CYS A 190 -19.40 -7.60 -2.24
CA CYS A 190 -20.39 -8.40 -2.94
C CYS A 190 -21.66 -8.45 -2.10
N GLU A 191 -22.70 -7.74 -2.56
CA GLU A 191 -24.00 -7.66 -1.90
C GLU A 191 -24.69 -9.02 -1.79
N SER A 192 -24.59 -9.86 -2.83
CA SER A 192 -25.27 -11.16 -2.86
C SER A 192 -24.70 -12.19 -1.89
N CYS A 193 -23.38 -12.18 -1.66
CA CYS A 193 -22.72 -13.11 -0.75
C CYS A 193 -22.41 -12.51 0.62
N GLU A 194 -22.64 -11.21 0.78
CA GLU A 194 -22.21 -10.41 1.92
C GLU A 194 -20.71 -10.59 2.27
N GLN A 195 -19.84 -10.54 1.26
CA GLN A 195 -18.39 -10.68 1.44
C GLN A 195 -17.63 -9.55 0.75
N TRP A 196 -16.50 -9.15 1.34
CA TRP A 196 -15.54 -8.29 0.65
C TRP A 196 -14.93 -9.04 -0.53
N TYR A 197 -14.58 -8.30 -1.59
CA TYR A 197 -13.87 -8.88 -2.72
C TYR A 197 -12.48 -9.38 -2.27
N GLY A 198 -12.00 -10.41 -2.96
CA GLY A 198 -10.70 -11.01 -2.69
C GLY A 198 -9.51 -10.13 -3.08
N ASN A 199 -8.33 -10.75 -3.02
CA ASN A 199 -7.10 -10.12 -3.46
C ASN A 199 -7.14 -9.78 -4.96
N GLN A 200 -6.30 -8.84 -5.36
CA GLN A 200 -6.10 -8.50 -6.77
C GLN A 200 -5.30 -9.60 -7.45
N GLU A 201 -5.86 -10.15 -8.51
CA GLU A 201 -5.21 -11.12 -9.38
C GLU A 201 -4.80 -10.41 -10.66
N ARG A 202 -3.53 -10.51 -11.01
CA ARG A 202 -3.04 -9.97 -12.28
C ARG A 202 -3.54 -10.85 -13.42
N ILE A 203 -4.14 -10.24 -14.44
CA ILE A 203 -4.63 -10.95 -15.63
C ILE A 203 -3.72 -10.73 -16.85
N GLY A 204 -2.97 -9.64 -16.92
CA GLY A 204 -1.95 -9.43 -17.95
C GLY A 204 -1.48 -7.97 -18.04
N SER A 205 -0.69 -7.67 -19.07
CA SER A 205 -0.24 -6.31 -19.38
C SER A 205 -0.56 -5.89 -20.80
N ILE A 206 -0.67 -4.58 -21.02
CA ILE A 206 -0.87 -3.96 -22.32
C ILE A 206 0.39 -3.15 -22.66
N PRO A 207 0.97 -3.36 -23.85
CA PRO A 207 2.08 -2.54 -24.33
C PRO A 207 1.70 -1.05 -24.45
N PRO A 208 2.66 -0.12 -24.32
CA PRO A 208 2.42 1.32 -24.44
C PRO A 208 1.70 1.73 -25.73
N GLN A 209 1.97 1.04 -26.84
CA GLN A 209 1.46 1.38 -28.16
C GLN A 209 -0.06 1.22 -28.28
N THR A 210 -0.65 0.33 -27.47
CA THR A 210 -2.08 0.02 -27.48
C THR A 210 -2.78 0.45 -26.18
N ALA A 211 -2.06 1.07 -25.25
CA ALA A 211 -2.56 1.48 -23.94
C ALA A 211 -3.76 2.45 -24.02
N GLU A 212 -3.65 3.50 -24.83
CA GLU A 212 -4.75 4.48 -25.01
C GLU A 212 -5.98 3.84 -25.65
N ASN A 213 -5.77 3.01 -26.69
CA ASN A 213 -6.84 2.26 -27.35
C ASN A 213 -7.53 1.31 -26.37
N PHE A 214 -6.78 0.60 -25.53
CA PHE A 214 -7.34 -0.28 -24.51
C PHE A 214 -8.25 0.49 -23.53
N LEU A 215 -7.81 1.63 -23.02
CA LEU A 215 -8.63 2.47 -22.13
C LEU A 215 -9.90 2.97 -22.81
N HIS A 216 -9.80 3.38 -24.09
CA HIS A 216 -10.96 3.78 -24.89
C HIS A 216 -11.96 2.64 -25.06
N LEU A 217 -11.50 1.43 -25.41
CA LEU A 217 -12.35 0.24 -25.54
C LEU A 217 -13.07 -0.12 -24.22
N LEU A 218 -12.41 0.06 -23.07
CA LEU A 218 -13.06 -0.13 -21.76
C LEU A 218 -14.13 0.93 -21.47
N GLN A 219 -13.94 2.17 -21.93
CA GLN A 219 -14.95 3.22 -21.78
C GLN A 219 -16.18 2.94 -22.64
N GLU A 220 -15.99 2.40 -23.86
CA GLU A 220 -17.05 2.01 -24.80
C GLU A 220 -17.67 0.62 -24.53
N ASP A 221 -17.32 -0.03 -23.42
CA ASP A 221 -17.78 -1.38 -23.05
C ASP A 221 -17.47 -2.47 -24.11
N GLN A 222 -16.42 -2.28 -24.93
CA GLN A 222 -15.96 -3.21 -25.97
C GLN A 222 -14.99 -4.27 -25.41
N PHE A 223 -15.45 -5.07 -24.44
CA PHE A 223 -14.59 -5.99 -23.68
C PHE A 223 -13.92 -7.09 -24.51
N SER A 224 -14.54 -7.60 -25.57
CA SER A 224 -13.90 -8.57 -26.47
C SER A 224 -12.64 -7.97 -27.12
N ARG A 225 -12.75 -6.75 -27.66
CA ARG A 225 -11.61 -6.07 -28.30
C ARG A 225 -10.56 -5.65 -27.26
N ALA A 226 -10.98 -5.22 -26.08
CA ALA A 226 -10.06 -4.89 -24.99
C ALA A 226 -9.28 -6.12 -24.53
N GLY A 227 -9.94 -7.27 -24.36
CA GLY A 227 -9.30 -8.53 -23.96
C GLY A 227 -8.24 -9.00 -24.95
N ALA A 228 -8.47 -8.80 -26.25
CA ALA A 228 -7.50 -9.13 -27.31
C ALA A 228 -6.21 -8.28 -27.28
N LEU A 229 -6.18 -7.15 -26.54
CA LEU A 229 -4.99 -6.33 -26.37
C LEU A 229 -4.16 -6.71 -25.15
N VAL A 230 -4.67 -7.60 -24.29
CA VAL A 230 -3.99 -8.02 -23.07
C VAL A 230 -3.08 -9.19 -23.40
N ASP A 231 -1.79 -9.05 -23.07
CA ASP A 231 -0.87 -10.18 -23.04
C ASP A 231 -0.86 -10.79 -21.64
N PRO A 232 -1.48 -11.97 -21.44
CA PRO A 232 -1.55 -12.59 -20.12
C PRO A 232 -0.21 -13.18 -19.67
N LEU A 233 0.73 -13.44 -20.57
CA LEU A 233 2.02 -14.06 -20.25
C LEU A 233 3.13 -13.05 -20.05
N SER A 234 2.95 -11.83 -20.56
CA SER A 234 3.94 -10.78 -20.37
C SER A 234 4.08 -10.45 -18.89
N GLY A 235 5.33 -10.20 -18.46
CA GLY A 235 5.63 -9.78 -17.10
C GLY A 235 5.16 -8.35 -16.83
N VAL A 236 5.48 -7.86 -15.62
CA VAL A 236 5.33 -6.44 -15.31
C VAL A 236 6.57 -5.71 -15.80
N TYR A 237 6.39 -4.77 -16.73
CA TYR A 237 7.47 -3.93 -17.25
C TYR A 237 6.95 -2.50 -17.37
N ALA A 238 7.83 -1.52 -17.24
CA ALA A 238 7.49 -0.13 -17.52
C ALA A 238 8.04 0.27 -18.90
N PRO A 239 7.43 1.22 -19.62
CA PRO A 239 6.03 1.61 -19.45
C PRO A 239 5.11 0.48 -19.92
N SER A 240 4.01 0.25 -19.20
CA SER A 240 2.91 -0.64 -19.62
C SER A 240 1.63 -0.23 -18.88
N LEU A 241 0.49 -0.80 -19.27
CA LEU A 241 -0.67 -0.90 -18.38
C LEU A 241 -0.74 -2.31 -17.80
N GLU A 242 -0.93 -2.42 -16.50
CA GLU A 242 -1.16 -3.67 -15.79
C GLU A 242 -2.65 -3.80 -15.45
N VAL A 243 -3.23 -4.94 -15.84
CA VAL A 243 -4.64 -5.22 -15.60
C VAL A 243 -4.75 -6.24 -14.48
N HIS A 244 -5.54 -5.86 -13.48
CA HIS A 244 -5.86 -6.67 -12.33
C HIS A 244 -7.37 -6.86 -12.24
N LEU A 245 -7.75 -8.01 -11.70
CA LEU A 245 -9.11 -8.41 -11.48
C LEU A 245 -9.31 -8.71 -10.00
N GLN A 246 -10.45 -8.31 -9.44
CA GLN A 246 -10.93 -8.81 -8.16
C GLN A 246 -12.30 -9.42 -8.36
N HIS A 247 -12.57 -10.50 -7.67
CA HIS A 247 -13.88 -11.15 -7.66
C HIS A 247 -14.30 -11.50 -6.22
N CYS A 248 -15.58 -11.84 -6.06
CA CYS A 248 -16.07 -12.41 -4.82
C CYS A 248 -15.41 -13.78 -4.60
N PRO A 249 -14.91 -14.11 -3.40
CA PRO A 249 -14.33 -15.42 -3.12
C PRO A 249 -15.37 -16.55 -3.09
N THR A 250 -16.66 -16.23 -2.98
CA THR A 250 -17.73 -17.21 -2.75
C THR A 250 -18.57 -17.49 -4.00
N CYS A 251 -18.72 -16.54 -4.92
CA CYS A 251 -19.54 -16.73 -6.11
C CYS A 251 -18.84 -16.27 -7.39
N SER A 252 -19.25 -16.86 -8.52
CA SER A 252 -18.74 -16.55 -9.86
C SER A 252 -19.63 -15.59 -10.65
N PHE A 253 -20.85 -15.33 -10.17
CA PHE A 253 -21.86 -14.52 -10.85
C PHE A 253 -21.88 -13.04 -10.41
N SER A 254 -21.18 -12.68 -9.35
CA SER A 254 -21.02 -11.27 -9.00
C SER A 254 -20.19 -10.55 -10.04
N ASP A 255 -20.49 -9.26 -10.27
CA ASP A 255 -19.62 -8.37 -11.03
C ASP A 255 -18.18 -8.45 -10.52
N ARG A 256 -17.22 -8.26 -11.41
CA ARG A 256 -15.80 -8.25 -11.09
C ARG A 256 -15.28 -6.83 -11.15
N VAL A 257 -14.31 -6.52 -10.30
CA VAL A 257 -13.63 -5.22 -10.33
C VAL A 257 -12.43 -5.35 -11.24
N LEU A 258 -12.47 -4.67 -12.38
CA LEU A 258 -11.33 -4.50 -13.26
C LEU A 258 -10.59 -3.25 -12.84
N ARG A 259 -9.30 -3.39 -12.55
CA ARG A 259 -8.39 -2.29 -12.22
C ARG A 259 -7.27 -2.25 -13.23
N VAL A 260 -7.02 -1.08 -13.79
CA VAL A 260 -5.95 -0.80 -14.74
C VAL A 260 -5.00 0.19 -14.10
N SER A 261 -3.72 -0.18 -14.03
CA SER A 261 -2.68 0.66 -13.43
C SER A 261 -1.56 0.89 -14.45
N ALA A 262 -1.08 2.12 -14.59
CA ALA A 262 0.11 2.42 -15.36
C ALA A 262 1.35 1.98 -14.57
N ALA A 263 2.18 1.13 -15.18
CA ALA A 263 3.50 0.79 -14.67
C ALA A 263 4.51 1.83 -15.13
N SER A 264 5.22 2.42 -14.18
CA SER A 264 6.29 3.39 -14.41
C SER A 264 7.50 3.03 -13.55
N LEU A 265 8.68 3.55 -13.89
CA LEU A 265 9.86 3.40 -13.03
C LEU A 265 9.95 4.61 -12.10
N ASP A 266 10.07 4.35 -10.80
CA ASP A 266 10.39 5.37 -9.80
C ASP A 266 11.83 5.88 -9.97
N ASN A 267 12.21 6.89 -9.19
CA ASN A 267 13.56 7.48 -9.27
C ASN A 267 14.67 6.48 -8.90
N LYS A 268 14.34 5.35 -8.27
CA LYS A 268 15.27 4.27 -7.90
C LYS A 268 15.29 3.15 -8.94
N GLY A 269 14.45 3.22 -9.99
CA GLY A 269 14.30 2.19 -11.00
C GLY A 269 13.43 1.01 -10.57
N ASN A 270 12.65 1.14 -9.50
CA ASN A 270 11.63 0.15 -9.14
C ASN A 270 10.34 0.42 -9.91
N ILE A 271 9.56 -0.62 -10.15
CA ILE A 271 8.24 -0.48 -10.78
C ILE A 271 7.27 0.11 -9.76
N SER A 272 6.61 1.20 -10.13
CA SER A 272 5.51 1.82 -9.41
C SER A 272 4.23 1.73 -10.25
N LEU A 273 3.14 1.32 -9.60
CA LEU A 273 1.83 1.16 -10.23
C LEU A 273 0.92 2.31 -9.80
N GLN A 274 0.48 3.12 -10.76
CA GLN A 274 -0.50 4.17 -10.54
C GLN A 274 -1.84 3.77 -11.17
N GLU A 275 -2.91 3.71 -10.39
CA GLU A 275 -4.25 3.43 -10.91
C GLU A 275 -4.68 4.51 -11.92
N VAL A 276 -5.06 4.08 -13.13
CA VAL A 276 -5.56 4.97 -14.20
C VAL A 276 -7.02 4.72 -14.52
N ALA A 277 -7.53 3.51 -14.26
CA ALA A 277 -8.95 3.20 -14.39
C ALA A 277 -9.37 2.09 -13.43
N GLN A 278 -10.61 2.19 -12.93
CA GLN A 278 -11.25 1.11 -12.18
C GLN A 278 -12.74 1.08 -12.51
N GLY A 279 -13.29 -0.12 -12.71
CA GLY A 279 -14.71 -0.30 -12.94
C GLY A 279 -15.21 -1.71 -12.64
N LEU A 280 -16.53 -1.83 -12.53
CA LEU A 280 -17.22 -3.11 -12.49
C LEU A 280 -17.47 -3.61 -13.91
N ILE A 281 -17.25 -4.90 -14.11
CA ILE A 281 -17.60 -5.65 -15.31
C ILE A 281 -18.49 -6.84 -14.91
N SER A 282 -19.55 -7.10 -15.67
CA SER A 282 -20.44 -8.22 -15.39
C SER A 282 -19.76 -9.56 -15.73
N SER A 283 -20.30 -10.68 -15.22
CA SER A 283 -19.79 -12.01 -15.58
C SER A 283 -19.84 -12.29 -17.09
N SER A 284 -20.85 -11.77 -17.81
CA SER A 284 -20.94 -11.92 -19.27
C SER A 284 -19.92 -11.05 -20.02
N GLN A 285 -19.64 -9.83 -19.53
CA GLN A 285 -18.58 -8.96 -20.07
C GLN A 285 -17.21 -9.57 -19.83
N TYR A 286 -16.98 -10.12 -18.63
CA TYR A 286 -15.73 -10.80 -18.31
C TYR A 286 -15.54 -12.07 -19.14
N ALA A 287 -16.58 -12.87 -19.39
CA ALA A 287 -16.47 -14.04 -20.26
C ALA A 287 -15.97 -13.66 -21.66
N LYS A 288 -16.55 -12.61 -22.26
CA LYS A 288 -16.10 -12.05 -23.55
C LYS A 288 -14.67 -11.53 -23.52
N PHE A 289 -14.27 -10.88 -22.43
CA PHE A 289 -12.91 -10.39 -22.23
C PHE A 289 -11.90 -11.54 -22.16
N GLN A 290 -12.23 -12.56 -21.37
CA GLN A 290 -11.39 -13.74 -21.14
C GLN A 290 -11.25 -14.60 -22.40
N GLU A 291 -12.35 -14.80 -23.14
CA GLU A 291 -12.36 -15.53 -24.41
C GLU A 291 -11.38 -14.89 -25.39
N ALA A 292 -11.49 -13.58 -25.63
CA ALA A 292 -10.61 -12.86 -26.53
C ALA A 292 -9.13 -12.88 -26.09
N MET A 293 -8.87 -12.78 -24.79
CA MET A 293 -7.51 -12.90 -24.25
C MET A 293 -6.93 -14.32 -24.46
N THR A 294 -7.79 -15.35 -24.39
CA THR A 294 -7.38 -16.75 -24.61
C THR A 294 -7.15 -17.03 -26.10
N GLU A 295 -7.95 -16.44 -26.99
CA GLU A 295 -7.75 -16.52 -28.45
C GLU A 295 -6.38 -15.98 -28.88
N VAL A 296 -5.90 -14.90 -28.26
CA VAL A 296 -4.55 -14.36 -28.52
C VAL A 296 -3.46 -15.35 -28.12
N LEU A 297 -3.71 -16.24 -27.16
CA LEU A 297 -2.77 -17.31 -26.80
C LEU A 297 -2.82 -18.46 -27.82
N THR A 298 -4.03 -18.88 -28.21
CA THR A 298 -4.24 -20.05 -29.07
C THR A 298 -3.93 -19.78 -30.54
N GLN A 299 -4.04 -18.55 -31.05
CA GLN A 299 -3.61 -18.21 -32.41
C GLN A 299 -2.10 -18.45 -32.65
N THR A 300 -1.33 -18.67 -31.59
CA THR A 300 0.10 -19.01 -31.67
C THR A 300 0.38 -20.51 -31.44
N GLN A 301 -0.63 -21.29 -31.05
CA GLN A 301 -0.53 -22.74 -30.84
C GLN A 301 -1.28 -23.47 -31.95
N ASP A 302 -0.75 -24.60 -32.43
CA ASP A 302 -1.49 -25.49 -33.34
C ASP A 302 -2.75 -26.07 -32.64
N SER A 303 -3.85 -25.30 -32.73
CA SER A 303 -5.28 -25.62 -32.76
C SER A 303 -5.94 -26.59 -31.76
N ASN A 304 -5.29 -27.23 -30.78
CA ASN A 304 -5.99 -28.31 -30.03
C ASN A 304 -5.81 -28.38 -28.50
N GLN A 305 -5.26 -27.37 -27.84
CA GLN A 305 -5.16 -27.35 -26.38
C GLN A 305 -6.07 -26.27 -25.74
N ASN A 306 -7.03 -26.73 -24.95
CA ASN A 306 -7.78 -25.87 -24.03
C ASN A 306 -6.83 -25.40 -22.91
N VAL A 307 -6.36 -24.17 -23.00
CA VAL A 307 -5.51 -23.55 -21.97
C VAL A 307 -6.33 -23.32 -20.69
N SER A 308 -5.95 -24.00 -19.59
CA SER A 308 -6.58 -23.82 -18.29
C SER A 308 -6.16 -22.51 -17.60
N GLN A 309 -7.06 -21.91 -16.81
CA GLN A 309 -6.75 -20.75 -15.96
C GLN A 309 -5.58 -20.99 -15.02
N GLU A 310 -5.50 -22.19 -14.46
CA GLU A 310 -4.42 -22.57 -13.56
C GLU A 310 -3.06 -22.60 -14.29
N GLN A 311 -3.05 -23.08 -15.54
CA GLN A 311 -1.85 -23.09 -16.37
C GLN A 311 -1.37 -21.67 -16.69
N MET A 312 -2.30 -20.74 -16.94
CA MET A 312 -1.96 -19.32 -17.13
C MET A 312 -1.36 -18.71 -15.87
N ARG A 313 -1.97 -18.97 -14.70
CA ARG A 313 -1.49 -18.48 -13.41
C ARG A 313 -0.08 -18.99 -13.11
N LEU A 314 0.18 -20.28 -13.35
CA LEU A 314 1.50 -20.88 -13.16
C LEU A 314 2.54 -20.31 -14.13
N ALA A 315 2.17 -20.11 -15.40
CA ALA A 315 3.04 -19.47 -16.38
C ALA A 315 3.40 -18.03 -16.00
N GLN A 316 2.42 -17.25 -15.52
CA GLN A 316 2.66 -15.89 -15.02
C GLN A 316 3.61 -15.89 -13.82
N GLN A 317 3.44 -16.81 -12.87
CA GLN A 317 4.33 -16.92 -11.72
C GLN A 317 5.77 -17.24 -12.18
N GLU A 318 5.93 -18.21 -13.07
CA GLU A 318 7.23 -18.60 -13.65
C GLU A 318 7.92 -17.42 -14.36
N ARG A 319 7.16 -16.60 -15.12
CA ARG A 319 7.67 -15.47 -15.89
C ARG A 319 7.84 -14.17 -15.10
N SER A 320 7.19 -14.05 -13.94
CA SER A 320 7.20 -12.82 -13.14
C SER A 320 8.54 -12.53 -12.43
N SER A 321 9.40 -13.54 -12.31
CA SER A 321 10.69 -13.41 -11.65
C SER A 321 11.81 -14.09 -12.44
N VAL A 322 12.98 -13.48 -12.38
CA VAL A 322 14.22 -14.03 -12.90
C VAL A 322 15.22 -14.08 -11.76
N THR A 323 15.70 -15.27 -11.45
CA THR A 323 16.59 -15.53 -10.31
C THR A 323 17.77 -16.40 -10.75
N GLY A 324 18.85 -16.39 -9.96
CA GLY A 324 20.01 -17.25 -10.25
C GLY A 324 19.75 -18.76 -10.17
N ASN A 325 18.60 -19.19 -9.63
CA ASN A 325 18.20 -20.59 -9.56
C ASN A 325 17.42 -21.06 -10.81
N ASP A 326 17.04 -20.13 -11.68
CA ASP A 326 16.36 -20.46 -12.92
C ASP A 326 17.30 -21.20 -13.89
N ARG A 327 16.71 -21.98 -14.79
CA ARG A 327 17.44 -22.64 -15.88
C ARG A 327 17.43 -21.74 -17.11
N PHE A 328 18.59 -21.62 -17.74
CA PHE A 328 18.80 -20.78 -18.90
C PHE A 328 19.49 -21.56 -20.01
N GLU A 329 19.17 -21.19 -21.24
CA GLU A 329 19.74 -21.75 -22.45
C GLU A 329 20.18 -20.63 -23.42
N PRO A 330 20.98 -20.94 -24.46
CA PRO A 330 21.40 -19.96 -25.45
C PRO A 330 20.19 -19.29 -26.12
N HIS A 331 20.31 -17.99 -26.41
CA HIS A 331 19.19 -17.17 -26.88
C HIS A 331 18.71 -17.51 -28.31
N ALA A 332 19.44 -18.34 -29.07
CA ALA A 332 19.06 -18.81 -30.42
C ALA A 332 18.67 -17.70 -31.43
N LEU A 333 19.17 -16.48 -31.24
CA LEU A 333 18.97 -15.38 -32.19
C LEU A 333 19.94 -15.51 -33.35
N ASP A 334 19.54 -15.01 -34.51
CA ASP A 334 20.42 -14.97 -35.67
C ASP A 334 21.54 -13.92 -35.50
N ALA A 335 22.60 -14.05 -36.29
CA ALA A 335 23.76 -13.16 -36.23
C ALA A 335 23.42 -11.68 -36.50
N SER A 336 22.38 -11.41 -37.31
CA SER A 336 21.97 -10.05 -37.65
C SER A 336 21.26 -9.36 -36.49
N GLN A 337 20.39 -10.09 -35.78
CA GLN A 337 19.71 -9.65 -34.57
C GLN A 337 20.71 -9.38 -33.44
N ILE A 338 21.69 -10.28 -33.26
CA ILE A 338 22.78 -10.08 -32.31
C ILE A 338 23.57 -8.82 -32.65
N ALA A 339 23.98 -8.64 -33.91
CA ALA A 339 24.74 -7.47 -34.33
C ALA A 339 23.97 -6.15 -34.09
N ALA A 340 22.66 -6.14 -34.37
CA ALA A 340 21.80 -4.99 -34.11
C ALA A 340 21.69 -4.66 -32.61
N LEU A 341 21.52 -5.67 -31.74
CA LEU A 341 21.50 -5.48 -30.29
C LEU A 341 22.84 -4.97 -29.76
N VAL A 342 23.94 -5.56 -30.20
CA VAL A 342 25.30 -5.14 -29.84
C VAL A 342 25.56 -3.70 -30.25
N GLN A 343 25.14 -3.31 -31.45
CA GLN A 343 25.25 -1.93 -31.93
C GLN A 343 24.47 -0.96 -31.05
N GLN A 344 23.23 -1.29 -30.66
CA GLN A 344 22.42 -0.47 -29.76
C GLN A 344 23.07 -0.34 -28.36
N LEU A 345 23.48 -1.47 -27.77
CA LEU A 345 24.13 -1.50 -26.45
C LEU A 345 25.45 -0.72 -26.43
N SER A 346 26.18 -0.70 -27.55
CA SER A 346 27.47 0.01 -27.65
C SER A 346 27.37 1.53 -27.43
N ARG A 347 26.18 2.11 -27.63
CA ARG A 347 25.89 3.54 -27.43
C ARG A 347 25.93 3.95 -25.95
N TYR A 348 25.73 3.01 -25.03
CA TYR A 348 25.72 3.28 -23.60
C TYR A 348 27.11 3.06 -23.00
N ARG A 349 27.81 4.14 -22.65
CA ARG A 349 29.14 4.07 -22.01
C ARG A 349 29.11 3.43 -20.62
N GLN A 350 27.95 3.43 -19.98
CA GLN A 350 27.71 2.88 -18.65
C GLN A 350 27.70 1.34 -18.66
N ILE A 351 27.44 0.70 -19.80
CA ILE A 351 27.39 -0.76 -19.91
C ILE A 351 28.82 -1.31 -20.06
N LYS A 352 29.24 -2.15 -19.11
CA LYS A 352 30.51 -2.87 -19.16
C LYS A 352 30.35 -4.17 -19.97
N THR A 353 29.34 -4.95 -19.62
CA THR A 353 29.07 -6.24 -20.24
C THR A 353 27.57 -6.47 -20.28
N ALA A 354 27.06 -7.10 -21.34
CA ALA A 354 25.68 -7.56 -21.42
C ALA A 354 25.62 -9.04 -21.79
N TYR A 355 24.72 -9.75 -21.13
CA TYR A 355 24.42 -11.16 -21.35
C TYR A 355 22.99 -11.28 -21.85
N LEU A 356 22.74 -12.11 -22.86
CA LEU A 356 21.40 -12.48 -23.28
C LEU A 356 21.25 -13.99 -23.24
N VAL A 357 20.21 -14.44 -22.56
CA VAL A 357 19.85 -15.86 -22.50
C VAL A 357 18.35 -16.01 -22.70
N ARG A 358 17.91 -17.24 -22.95
CA ARG A 358 16.50 -17.62 -22.88
C ARG A 358 16.26 -18.39 -21.58
N LYS A 359 15.24 -18.01 -20.81
CA LYS A 359 14.80 -18.79 -19.65
C LYS A 359 14.08 -20.05 -20.15
N THR A 360 14.44 -21.21 -19.60
CA THR A 360 13.73 -22.45 -19.88
C THR A 360 12.40 -22.44 -19.12
N LEU A 361 11.29 -22.55 -19.85
CA LEU A 361 9.94 -22.44 -19.29
C LEU A 361 9.23 -23.79 -19.33
N GLN A 362 8.54 -24.12 -18.26
CA GLN A 362 7.66 -25.28 -18.20
C GLN A 362 6.32 -24.99 -18.89
N TYR A 363 5.81 -23.76 -18.75
CA TYR A 363 4.51 -23.37 -19.28
C TYR A 363 4.68 -22.42 -20.47
N PHE A 364 4.10 -22.80 -21.60
CA PHE A 364 4.22 -22.09 -22.89
C PHE A 364 5.68 -21.97 -23.37
N PRO A 365 6.43 -23.08 -23.48
CA PRO A 365 7.84 -23.06 -23.92
C PRO A 365 8.04 -22.46 -25.33
N GLU A 366 7.01 -22.49 -26.16
CA GLU A 366 6.98 -21.89 -27.50
C GLU A 366 7.03 -20.36 -27.49
N ARG A 367 6.71 -19.71 -26.36
CA ARG A 367 6.83 -18.26 -26.17
C ARG A 367 8.07 -17.94 -25.36
N PRO A 368 9.23 -17.69 -25.98
CA PRO A 368 10.49 -17.52 -25.27
C PRO A 368 10.42 -16.32 -24.32
N LEU A 369 11.01 -16.46 -23.13
CA LEU A 369 11.32 -15.32 -22.25
C LEU A 369 12.83 -15.08 -22.30
N TYR A 370 13.21 -13.95 -22.88
CA TYR A 370 14.58 -13.51 -22.93
C TYR A 370 14.96 -12.77 -21.65
N VAL A 371 16.21 -12.93 -21.22
CA VAL A 371 16.77 -12.19 -20.08
C VAL A 371 18.02 -11.46 -20.54
N LEU A 372 17.95 -10.13 -20.51
CA LEU A 372 19.08 -9.25 -20.80
C LEU A 372 19.73 -8.81 -19.48
N GLY A 373 20.79 -9.51 -19.09
CA GLY A 373 21.58 -9.22 -17.91
C GLY A 373 22.66 -8.19 -18.18
N ILE A 374 22.64 -7.06 -17.47
CA ILE A 374 23.54 -5.92 -17.70
C ILE A 374 24.47 -5.74 -16.49
N LEU A 375 25.77 -5.79 -16.76
CA LEU A 375 26.80 -5.30 -15.83
C LEU A 375 27.14 -3.85 -16.18
N ARG A 376 26.90 -2.95 -15.23
CA ARG A 376 27.31 -1.55 -15.35
C ARG A 376 28.73 -1.31 -14.84
N ARG A 377 29.37 -0.29 -15.40
CA ARG A 377 30.54 0.36 -14.83
C ARG A 377 30.08 1.15 -13.61
N SER A 378 30.51 0.76 -12.41
CA SER A 378 30.25 1.52 -11.18
C SER A 378 31.16 2.74 -11.14
N SER A 379 30.59 3.94 -11.02
CA SER A 379 31.35 5.16 -10.72
C SER A 379 31.34 5.42 -9.21
N LEU A 380 32.45 5.90 -8.65
CA LEU A 380 32.56 6.29 -7.23
C LEU A 380 31.63 7.46 -6.85
N PHE A 381 31.16 8.23 -7.84
CA PHE A 381 30.31 9.41 -7.66
C PHE A 381 28.96 9.27 -8.35
N GLU A 382 28.39 8.06 -8.35
CA GLU A 382 27.12 7.79 -9.02
C GLU A 382 25.93 8.17 -8.13
N SER A 383 24.96 8.89 -8.70
CA SER A 383 23.71 9.20 -7.98
C SER A 383 22.92 7.93 -7.72
N GLU A 384 22.11 7.93 -6.66
CA GLU A 384 21.17 6.83 -6.38
C GLU A 384 20.19 6.59 -7.55
N THR A 385 19.94 7.63 -8.37
CA THR A 385 18.99 7.60 -9.50
C THR A 385 19.58 7.06 -10.81
N ALA A 386 20.91 7.04 -10.97
CA ALA A 386 21.55 6.70 -12.23
C ALA A 386 21.18 5.29 -12.73
N ARG A 387 20.84 4.37 -11.82
CA ARG A 387 20.30 3.04 -12.15
C ARG A 387 18.95 3.12 -12.82
N GLY A 388 18.01 3.84 -12.22
CA GLY A 388 16.67 4.01 -12.77
C GLY A 388 16.71 4.71 -14.12
N GLU A 389 17.52 5.76 -14.24
CA GLU A 389 17.68 6.53 -15.48
C GLU A 389 18.23 5.68 -16.63
N LEU A 390 19.25 4.84 -16.39
CA LEU A 390 19.76 3.96 -17.45
C LEU A 390 18.74 2.89 -17.82
N LEU A 391 18.03 2.30 -16.85
CA LEU A 391 17.00 1.30 -17.13
C LEU A 391 15.88 1.90 -17.99
N GLN A 392 15.40 3.09 -17.63
CA GLN A 392 14.39 3.81 -18.40
C GLN A 392 14.85 4.08 -19.83
N LYS A 393 16.09 4.52 -20.03
CA LYS A 393 16.67 4.73 -21.36
C LYS A 393 16.71 3.43 -22.16
N LEU A 394 17.20 2.34 -21.56
CA LEU A 394 17.28 1.05 -22.23
C LEU A 394 15.91 0.54 -22.64
N ILE A 395 14.94 0.58 -21.74
CA ILE A 395 13.55 0.19 -22.04
C ILE A 395 12.97 0.99 -23.20
N LYS A 396 13.22 2.30 -23.24
CA LYS A 396 12.64 3.21 -24.23
C LYS A 396 13.30 3.08 -25.60
N GLU A 397 14.61 2.88 -25.64
CA GLU A 397 15.42 3.00 -26.84
C GLU A 397 15.88 1.65 -27.41
N LEU A 398 15.93 0.60 -26.60
CA LEU A 398 16.42 -0.71 -27.01
C LEU A 398 15.29 -1.52 -27.65
N VAL A 399 15.51 -1.92 -28.90
CA VAL A 399 14.64 -2.88 -29.60
C VAL A 399 15.10 -4.28 -29.22
N CYS A 400 14.36 -4.90 -28.31
CA CYS A 400 14.61 -6.25 -27.81
C CYS A 400 13.77 -7.31 -28.57
N PRO A 401 14.23 -8.58 -28.60
CA PRO A 401 13.44 -9.69 -29.13
C PRO A 401 12.29 -10.02 -28.16
N ASP A 402 11.10 -10.23 -28.73
CA ASP A 402 9.89 -10.72 -28.04
C ASP A 402 9.73 -10.16 -26.61
N GLN A 403 9.47 -11.05 -25.63
CA GLN A 403 9.44 -10.70 -24.22
C GLN A 403 10.87 -10.75 -23.65
N THR A 404 11.46 -9.56 -23.42
CA THR A 404 12.78 -9.43 -22.79
C THR A 404 12.70 -8.80 -21.41
N HIS A 405 13.22 -9.50 -20.41
CA HIS A 405 13.38 -9.00 -19.05
C HIS A 405 14.80 -8.44 -18.83
N ILE A 406 14.91 -7.15 -18.51
CA ILE A 406 16.21 -6.48 -18.32
C ILE A 406 16.57 -6.45 -16.83
N VAL A 407 17.74 -6.99 -16.48
CA VAL A 407 18.20 -7.09 -15.08
C VAL A 407 19.61 -6.54 -14.92
N PHE A 408 19.87 -5.78 -13.84
CA PHE A 408 21.23 -5.35 -13.50
C PHE A 408 21.93 -6.37 -12.60
N LEU A 409 23.07 -6.87 -13.06
CA LEU A 409 23.80 -7.97 -12.43
C LEU A 409 24.82 -7.52 -11.37
N ASN A 410 25.00 -6.21 -11.16
CA ASN A 410 25.99 -5.67 -10.22
C ASN A 410 25.78 -6.16 -8.77
N GLN A 411 24.53 -6.46 -8.38
CA GLN A 411 24.16 -6.89 -7.03
C GLN A 411 23.76 -8.37 -6.95
N ASP A 412 23.39 -9.00 -8.06
CA ASP A 412 23.00 -10.41 -8.11
C ASP A 412 24.14 -11.28 -8.66
N LYS A 413 25.07 -11.61 -7.75
CA LYS A 413 26.24 -12.45 -8.10
C LYS A 413 25.82 -13.85 -8.54
N THR A 414 24.76 -14.40 -7.97
CA THR A 414 24.28 -15.75 -8.28
C THR A 414 23.79 -15.79 -9.72
N LEU A 415 22.87 -14.88 -10.09
CA LEU A 415 22.38 -14.79 -11.46
C LEU A 415 23.51 -14.50 -12.44
N LEU A 416 24.44 -13.60 -12.11
CA LEU A 416 25.61 -13.35 -12.96
C LEU A 416 26.42 -14.62 -13.26
N GLN A 417 26.67 -15.46 -12.26
CA GLN A 417 27.41 -16.70 -12.46
C GLN A 417 26.62 -17.70 -13.29
N THR A 418 25.32 -17.83 -13.04
CA THR A 418 24.44 -18.69 -13.84
C THR A 418 24.43 -18.26 -15.30
N LEU A 419 24.30 -16.96 -15.60
CA LEU A 419 24.30 -16.44 -16.97
C LEU A 419 25.66 -16.65 -17.68
N LYS A 420 26.79 -16.55 -16.96
CA LYS A 420 28.12 -16.80 -17.53
C LYS A 420 28.36 -18.23 -17.96
N GLN A 421 27.67 -19.20 -17.33
CA GLN A 421 27.81 -20.62 -17.66
C GLN A 421 27.08 -21.00 -18.95
N VAL A 422 26.14 -20.17 -19.42
CA VAL A 422 25.41 -20.42 -20.65
C VAL A 422 26.30 -20.07 -21.85
N THR A 423 26.50 -21.05 -22.74
CA THR A 423 27.35 -20.87 -23.92
C THR A 423 26.76 -19.82 -24.86
N GLY A 424 27.58 -18.86 -25.30
CA GLY A 424 27.16 -17.78 -26.18
C GLY A 424 26.34 -16.68 -25.49
N ALA A 425 26.17 -16.71 -24.16
CA ALA A 425 25.35 -15.72 -23.46
C ALA A 425 25.93 -14.30 -23.50
N THR A 426 27.26 -14.13 -23.59
CA THR A 426 27.86 -12.79 -23.61
C THR A 426 27.66 -12.16 -24.98
N LEU A 427 26.75 -11.17 -25.07
CA LEU A 427 26.53 -10.42 -26.30
C LEU A 427 27.56 -9.31 -26.49
N TYR A 428 27.90 -8.63 -25.40
CA TYR A 428 28.64 -7.38 -25.45
C TYR A 428 29.59 -7.26 -24.28
N SER A 429 30.82 -6.83 -24.52
CA SER A 429 31.81 -6.55 -23.47
C SER A 429 32.76 -5.43 -23.91
N LYS A 430 33.12 -4.52 -23.00
CA LYS A 430 33.82 -3.27 -23.30
C LYS A 430 34.92 -2.94 -22.31
#